data_AF-A0A929K7Y9-F1
#
_entry.id   AF-A0A929K7Y9-F1
#
_cell.length_a   1.000
_cell.length_b   1.000
_cell.length_c   1.000
_cell.angle_alpha   90.00
_cell.angle_beta   90.00
_cell.angle_gamma   90.00
#
_symmetry.space_group_name_H-M   'P 1'
#
loop_
_entity.id
_entity.type
_entity.pdbx_description
1 polymer ?
#
loop_
_entity_poly.entity_id
_entity_poly.type
_entity_poly.pdbx_seq_one_letter_code
_entity_poly.pdbx_strand_id
1 'polypeptide(L)' 'MKRIKDIPEFSRPREKLKEKGVQALSDTELIAIILGSGIKGQDVRAIAS' A
#
# COMPACT_ATOMS: atom_id res chain seq x y z
N MET A 1 -4.78 -13.08 -0.69
CA MET A 1 -4.33 -11.69 -0.94
C MET A 1 -3.25 -11.70 -2.01
N LYS A 2 -3.35 -10.82 -3.02
CA LYS A 2 -2.29 -10.64 -4.02
C LYS A 2 -1.08 -10.01 -3.35
N ARG A 3 0.12 -10.56 -3.54
CA ARG A 3 1.37 -9.98 -3.05
C ARG A 3 1.66 -8.70 -3.83
N ILE A 4 2.44 -7.77 -3.27
CA ILE A 4 2.79 -6.50 -3.95
C ILE A 4 3.38 -6.74 -5.36
N LYS A 5 4.12 -7.83 -5.55
CA LYS A 5 4.65 -8.27 -6.85
C LYS A 5 3.58 -8.67 -7.88
N ASP A 6 2.38 -9.04 -7.43
CA ASP A 6 1.24 -9.41 -8.27
C ASP A 6 0.40 -8.17 -8.65
N ILE A 7 0.77 -6.99 -8.16
CA ILE A 7 0.15 -5.70 -8.48
C ILE A 7 1.02 -5.01 -9.54
N PRO A 8 0.41 -4.46 -10.62
CA PRO A 8 1.12 -3.63 -11.59
C PRO A 8 1.87 -2.49 -10.89
N GLU A 9 3.07 -2.15 -11.36
CA GLU A 9 3.93 -1.15 -10.71
C GLU A 9 3.22 0.18 -10.45
N PHE A 10 2.51 0.71 -11.44
CA PHE A 10 1.73 1.95 -11.33
C PHE A 10 0.60 1.91 -10.27
N SER A 11 0.19 0.70 -9.87
CA SER A 11 -0.85 0.48 -8.85
C SER A 11 -0.26 0.15 -7.47
N ARG A 12 1.06 0.03 -7.34
CA ARG A 12 1.70 -0.17 -6.03
C ARG A 12 1.61 1.14 -5.24
N PRO A 13 1.25 1.12 -3.95
CA PRO A 13 0.99 2.35 -3.19
C PRO A 13 2.16 3.34 -3.20
N ARG A 14 3.41 2.87 -3.07
CA ARG A 14 4.61 3.74 -3.09
C ARG A 14 4.88 4.36 -4.46
N GLU A 15 4.66 3.59 -5.52
CA GLU A 15 4.91 4.05 -6.89
C GLU A 15 3.80 5.02 -7.32
N LYS A 16 2.56 4.71 -6.97
CA LYS A 16 1.41 5.61 -7.13
C LYS A 16 1.60 6.92 -6.37
N LEU A 17 2.13 6.88 -5.14
CA LEU A 17 2.49 8.07 -4.35
C LEU A 17 3.54 8.91 -5.08
N LYS A 18 4.59 8.27 -5.61
CA LYS A 18 5.67 8.94 -6.33
C LYS A 18 5.19 9.63 -7.61
N GLU A 19 4.32 8.97 -8.38
CA GLU A 19 3.84 9.50 -9.66
C GLU A 19 2.71 10.51 -9.55
N LYS A 20 1.74 10.26 -8.66
CA LYS A 20 0.46 10.99 -8.61
C LYS A 20 0.27 11.83 -7.35
N GLY A 21 1.18 11.71 -6.38
CA GLY A 21 1.10 12.38 -5.10
C GLY A 21 0.10 11.75 -4.13
N VAL A 22 0.04 12.30 -2.92
CA VAL A 22 -0.77 11.75 -1.81
C VAL A 22 -2.27 11.73 -2.12
N GLN A 23 -2.77 12.71 -2.89
CA GLN A 23 -4.19 12.78 -3.27
C GLN A 23 -4.69 11.59 -4.09
N ALA A 24 -3.78 10.80 -4.67
CA ALA A 24 -4.15 9.61 -5.43
C ALA A 24 -4.29 8.35 -4.56
N LEU A 25 -3.92 8.42 -3.28
CA LEU A 25 -4.01 7.31 -2.33
C LEU A 25 -5.33 7.36 -1.56
N SER A 26 -5.83 6.18 -1.21
CA SER A 26 -6.80 6.05 -0.12
C SER A 26 -6.13 6.17 1.24
N ASP A 27 -6.90 6.52 2.27
CA ASP A 27 -6.40 6.61 3.65
C ASP A 27 -5.74 5.31 4.11
N THR A 28 -6.34 4.16 3.78
CA THR A 28 -5.76 2.83 4.03
C THR A 28 -4.42 2.63 3.32
N GLU A 29 -4.28 3.07 2.07
CA GLU A 29 -2.99 3.00 1.37
C GLU A 29 -1.95 3.91 2.02
N LEU A 30 -2.34 5.11 2.46
CA LEU A 30 -1.45 6.03 3.16
C LEU A 30 -0.96 5.45 4.48
N ILE A 31 -1.87 4.94 5.31
CA ILE A 31 -1.54 4.27 6.58
C ILE A 31 -0.65 3.05 6.31
N ALA A 32 -0.98 2.24 5.29
CA ALA A 32 -0.15 1.09 4.92
C ALA A 32 1.27 1.49 4.48
N ILE A 33 1.45 2.62 3.79
CA ILE A 33 2.77 3.15 3.43
C ILE A 33 3.55 3.55 4.68
N ILE A 34 2.90 4.24 5.63
CA ILE A 34 3.51 4.68 6.90
C ILE A 34 3.94 3.48 7.75
N LEU A 35 3.08 2.46 7.87
CA LEU A 35 3.39 1.22 8.58
C LEU A 35 4.51 0.42 7.88
N GLY A 36 4.61 0.53 6.56
CA GLY A 36 5.69 0.00 5.72
C GLY A 36 5.66 -1.52 5.50
N SER A 37 5.19 -2.29 6.49
CA SER A 37 5.07 -3.75 6.41
C SER A 37 3.98 -4.28 7.35
N GLY A 38 3.48 -5.48 7.05
CA GLY A 38 2.54 -6.20 7.91
C GLY A 38 3.25 -6.95 9.03
N ILE A 39 2.47 -7.63 9.86
CA ILE A 39 3.00 -8.54 10.89
C ILE A 39 2.88 -9.99 10.44
N LYS A 40 3.54 -10.93 11.14
CA LYS A 40 3.49 -12.35 10.80
C LYS A 40 2.03 -12.84 10.77
N GLY A 41 1.57 -13.29 9.61
CA GLY A 41 0.21 -13.78 9.41
C GLY A 41 -0.85 -12.71 9.11
N GLN A 42 -0.50 -11.42 9.07
CA GLN A 42 -1.44 -10.34 8.76
C GLN A 42 -0.83 -9.31 7.82
N ASP A 43 -1.48 -9.09 6.68
CA ASP A 43 -1.04 -8.11 5.69
C ASP A 43 -1.18 -6.68 6.22
N VAL A 44 -0.27 -5.79 5.84
CA VAL A 44 -0.31 -4.38 6.27
C VAL A 44 -1.64 -3.71 5.93
N ARG A 45 -2.30 -4.11 4.84
CA ARG A 45 -3.61 -3.57 4.44
C ARG A 45 -4.72 -3.97 5.39
N ALA A 46 -4.61 -5.12 6.06
CA ALA A 46 -5.55 -5.56 7.10
C ALA A 46 -5.28 -4.89 8.45
N ILE A 47 -4.08 -4.35 8.66
CA ILE A 47 -3.73 -3.57 9.86
C ILE A 47 -4.14 -2.10 9.66
N ALA A 48 -4.05 -1.61 8.41
CA ALA A 48 -4.35 -0.24 8.02
C ALA A 48 -5.84 0.04 7.74
N SER A 49 -6.69 -0.99 7.78
CA SER A 49 -8.14 -0.91 7.49
C SER A 49 -8.98 -0.60 8.71
#